data_AF-A0A8R7U0X4-F1
#
_entry.id   AF-A0A8R7U0X4-F1
#
_cell.length_a   1.000
_cell.length_b   1.000
_cell.length_c   1.000
_cell.angle_alpha   90.00
_cell.angle_beta   90.00
_cell.angle_gamma   90.00
#
_symmetry.space_group_name_H-M   'P 1'
#
loop_
_entity.id
_entity.type
_entity.pdbx_description
1 polymer ?
#
loop_
_entity_poly.entity_id
_entity_poly.type
_entity_poly.pdbx_seq_one_letter_code
_entity_poly.pdbx_strand_id
1 'polypeptide(L)'
;MSPPAASALQAEALALLLATKLADVIQIQEPQYFTDCQVLAHATSTNNILSTPGHWEIRPQLVTIQSSSSFQANRVNHISGSLNVKAHHLARLATRINST
;
A
#
# COMPACT_ATOMS: atom_id res chain seq x y z
N MET A 1 14.47 -8.41 -4.97
CA MET A 1 14.26 -6.96 -5.20
C MET A 1 12.86 -6.77 -5.75
N SER A 2 12.08 -5.82 -5.22
CA SER A 2 10.77 -5.48 -5.82
C SER A 2 10.99 -4.85 -7.19
N PRO A 3 10.15 -5.13 -8.20
CA PRO A 3 10.27 -4.52 -9.50
C PRO A 3 10.17 -2.98 -9.39
N PRO A 4 10.87 -2.22 -10.25
CA PRO A 4 10.74 -0.77 -10.29
C PRO A 4 9.27 -0.40 -10.54
N ALA A 5 8.73 0.49 -9.70
CA ALA A 5 7.37 0.98 -9.88
C ALA A 5 7.31 1.85 -11.14
N ALA A 6 6.35 1.57 -12.02
CA ALA A 6 6.11 2.31 -13.26
C ALA A 6 5.35 3.63 -13.01
N SER A 7 4.70 3.79 -11.86
CA SER A 7 3.99 5.01 -11.46
C SER A 7 4.07 5.24 -9.95
N ALA A 8 3.84 6.49 -9.52
CA ALA A 8 3.77 6.83 -8.10
C ALA A 8 2.67 6.02 -7.38
N LEU A 9 1.51 5.84 -8.02
CA LEU A 9 0.42 5.05 -7.46
C LEU A 9 0.79 3.57 -7.32
N GLN A 10 1.54 3.02 -8.27
CA GLN A 10 2.07 1.65 -8.16
C GLN A 10 3.09 1.52 -7.03
N ALA A 11 3.93 2.53 -6.80
CA ALA A 11 4.86 2.55 -5.68
C ALA A 11 4.12 2.53 -4.32
N GLU A 12 3.06 3.32 -4.19
CA GLU A 12 2.19 3.34 -2.99
C GLU A 12 1.56 1.96 -2.75
N ALA A 13 1.01 1.33 -3.79
CA ALA A 13 0.41 0.00 -3.67
C ALA A 13 1.44 -1.09 -3.31
N LEU A 14 2.66 -1.00 -3.86
CA LEU A 14 3.76 -1.90 -3.48
C LEU A 14 4.22 -1.68 -2.04
N ALA A 15 4.22 -0.44 -1.55
CA ALA A 15 4.54 -0.12 -0.16
C ALA A 15 3.51 -0.73 0.80
N LEU A 16 2.21 -0.63 0.48
CA LEU A 16 1.16 -1.27 1.27
C LEU A 16 1.26 -2.81 1.23
N LEU A 17 1.53 -3.39 0.06
CA LEU A 17 1.76 -4.83 -0.06
C LEU A 17 2.95 -5.31 0.78
N LEU A 18 4.03 -4.52 0.85
CA LEU A 18 5.15 -4.83 1.73
C LEU A 18 4.72 -4.76 3.20
N ALA A 19 3.94 -3.75 3.58
CA ALA A 19 3.42 -3.61 4.93
C ALA A 19 2.54 -4.80 5.35
N THR A 20 1.67 -5.31 4.47
CA THR A 20 0.83 -6.47 4.78
C THR A 20 1.65 -7.74 4.95
N LYS A 21 2.62 -7.98 4.07
CA LYS A 21 3.56 -9.11 4.20
C LYS A 21 4.37 -9.03 5.48
N LEU A 22 4.81 -7.84 5.87
CA LEU A 22 5.50 -7.65 7.14
C LEU A 22 4.57 -8.00 8.29
N ALA A 23 3.35 -7.45 8.33
CA ALA A 23 2.36 -7.75 9.37
C ALA A 23 2.07 -9.25 9.50
N ASP A 24 2.00 -9.98 8.38
CA ASP A 24 1.88 -11.44 8.36
C ASP A 24 3.08 -12.13 9.02
N VAL A 25 4.30 -11.72 8.67
CA VAL A 25 5.55 -12.31 9.20
C VAL A 25 5.71 -12.05 10.70
N ILE A 26 5.39 -10.84 11.17
CA ILE A 26 5.48 -10.49 12.60
C ILE A 26 4.21 -10.80 13.38
N GLN A 27 3.22 -11.41 12.72
CA GLN A 27 1.95 -11.84 13.30
C GLN A 27 1.23 -10.73 14.08
N ILE A 28 1.19 -9.51 13.54
CA ILE A 28 0.39 -8.45 14.15
C ILE A 28 -1.07 -8.87 14.08
N GLN A 29 -1.70 -9.01 15.23
CA GLN A 29 -3.15 -9.14 15.30
C GLN A 29 -3.76 -7.81 14.86
N GLU A 30 -4.59 -7.87 13.83
CA GLU A 30 -5.44 -6.75 13.46
C GLU A 30 -4.66 -5.43 13.18
N PRO A 31 -3.74 -5.41 12.19
CA PRO A 31 -2.94 -4.21 11.90
C PRO A 31 -3.79 -3.07 11.34
N GLN A 32 -3.44 -1.84 11.69
CA GLN A 32 -3.94 -0.63 11.03
C GLN A 32 -2.88 -0.08 10.09
N TYR A 33 -3.27 0.17 8.85
CA TYR A 33 -2.40 0.75 7.84
C TYR A 33 -2.77 2.22 7.63
N PHE A 34 -1.76 3.07 7.48
CA PHE A 34 -1.92 4.49 7.25
C PHE A 34 -1.20 4.89 5.97
N THR A 35 -1.86 5.68 5.13
CA THR A 35 -1.32 6.20 3.87
C THR A 35 -1.82 7.62 3.63
N ASP A 36 -1.02 8.46 3.00
CA ASP A 36 -1.43 9.76 2.48
C ASP A 36 -1.93 9.68 1.02
N CYS A 37 -2.00 8.48 0.45
CA CYS A 37 -2.60 8.24 -0.86
C CYS A 37 -4.11 7.97 -0.74
N GLN A 38 -4.92 9.02 -0.93
CA GLN A 38 -6.38 8.91 -0.87
C GLN A 38 -6.95 7.88 -1.87
N VAL A 39 -6.38 7.82 -3.07
CA VAL A 39 -6.80 6.86 -4.12
C VAL A 39 -6.62 5.42 -3.64
N LEU A 40 -5.48 5.12 -3.00
CA LEU A 40 -5.19 3.80 -2.48
C LEU A 40 -6.09 3.44 -1.30
N ALA A 41 -6.23 4.35 -0.33
CA ALA A 41 -7.11 4.14 0.83
C ALA A 41 -8.54 3.85 0.39
N HIS A 42 -9.07 4.63 -0.55
CA HIS A 42 -10.39 4.40 -1.12
C HIS A 42 -10.48 3.03 -1.80
N ALA A 43 -9.54 2.71 -2.71
CA ALA A 43 -9.53 1.44 -3.44
C ALA A 43 -9.52 0.21 -2.52
N THR A 44 -8.82 0.28 -1.38
CA THR A 44 -8.75 -0.81 -0.39
C THR A 44 -9.98 -0.94 0.51
N SER A 45 -10.75 0.14 0.68
CA SER A 45 -12.00 0.12 1.45
C SER A 45 -13.13 -0.59 0.69
N THR A 46 -13.18 -0.38 -0.62
CA THR A 46 -14.08 -1.09 -1.54
C THR A 46 -13.58 -2.52 -1.76
N ASN A 47 -13.99 -3.45 -0.90
CA ASN A 47 -13.62 -4.88 -0.95
C ASN A 47 -14.22 -5.64 -2.15
N ASN A 48 -14.62 -4.94 -3.21
CA ASN A 48 -15.27 -5.51 -4.37
C ASN A 48 -14.58 -5.00 -5.65
N ILE A 49 -13.59 -5.78 -6.10
CA ILE A 49 -12.84 -5.53 -7.33
C ILE A 49 -13.74 -5.63 -8.59
N LEU A 50 -14.90 -6.30 -8.50
CA LEU A 50 -15.83 -6.45 -9.62
C LEU A 50 -16.74 -5.22 -9.77
N SER A 51 -17.21 -4.62 -8.67
CA SER A 51 -18.06 -3.42 -8.72
C SER A 51 -17.28 -2.10 -8.76
N THR A 52 -16.08 -2.11 -8.18
CA THR A 52 -15.23 -0.93 -7.97
C THR A 52 -13.78 -1.36 -8.16
N PRO A 53 -13.32 -1.52 -9.41
CA PRO A 53 -12.02 -2.15 -9.71
C PRO A 53 -10.79 -1.38 -9.22
N GLY A 54 -10.97 -0.19 -8.64
CA GLY A 54 -9.88 0.72 -8.33
C GLY A 54 -9.20 1.23 -9.60
N HIS A 55 -8.04 1.87 -9.44
CA HIS A 55 -7.22 2.26 -10.59
C HIS A 55 -6.57 1.01 -11.20
N TRP A 56 -6.68 0.84 -12.53
CA TRP A 56 -6.27 -0.40 -13.22
C TRP A 56 -4.80 -0.78 -12.96
N GLU A 57 -3.93 0.22 -12.79
CA GLU A 57 -2.48 0.05 -12.60
C GLU A 57 -2.08 -0.70 -11.31
N ILE A 58 -2.93 -0.66 -10.28
CA ILE A 58 -2.63 -1.23 -8.96
C ILE A 58 -3.46 -2.48 -8.65
N ARG A 59 -4.31 -2.90 -9.57
CA ARG A 59 -5.22 -4.03 -9.39
C ARG A 59 -4.50 -5.34 -9.03
N PRO A 60 -3.35 -5.71 -9.63
CA PRO A 60 -2.62 -6.91 -9.22
C PRO A 60 -2.14 -6.86 -7.76
N GLN A 61 -1.67 -5.69 -7.32
CA GLN A 61 -1.23 -5.45 -5.95
C GLN A 61 -2.41 -5.53 -4.98
N LEU A 62 -3.55 -4.94 -5.32
CA LEU A 62 -4.77 -5.00 -4.50
C LEU A 62 -5.27 -6.44 -4.30
N VAL A 63 -5.29 -7.26 -5.36
CA VAL A 63 -5.64 -8.69 -5.25
C VAL A 63 -4.71 -9.41 -4.27
N THR A 64 -3.41 -9.14 -4.38
CA THR A 64 -2.41 -9.78 -3.50
C THR A 64 -2.57 -9.30 -2.05
N ILE A 65 -2.79 -8.01 -1.84
CA ILE A 65 -3.05 -7.41 -0.52
C ILE A 65 -4.28 -8.05 0.13
N GLN A 66 -5.37 -8.19 -0.61
CA GLN A 66 -6.61 -8.80 -0.11
C GLN A 66 -6.48 -10.28 0.26
N SER A 67 -5.49 -10.98 -0.30
CA SER A 67 -5.21 -12.38 0.05
C SER A 67 -4.37 -12.56 1.33
N SER A 68 -3.83 -11.48 1.89
CA SER A 68 -3.03 -11.51 3.12
C SER A 68 -3.91 -11.77 4.34
N SER A 69 -3.47 -12.65 5.25
CA SER A 69 -4.17 -12.93 6.51
C SER A 69 -4.26 -11.73 7.44
N SER A 70 -3.30 -10.81 7.34
CA SER A 70 -3.24 -9.59 8.13
C SER A 70 -3.96 -8.42 7.47
N PHE A 71 -4.71 -8.66 6.39
CA PHE A 71 -5.49 -7.64 5.72
C PHE A 71 -6.99 -7.79 6.00
N GLN A 72 -7.64 -6.68 6.31
CA GLN A 72 -9.10 -6.58 6.36
C GLN A 72 -9.51 -5.26 5.68
N ALA A 73 -10.63 -5.31 4.96
CA ALA A 73 -11.25 -4.10 4.42
C ALA A 73 -11.53 -3.10 5.57
N ASN A 74 -11.42 -1.80 5.28
CA ASN A 74 -11.55 -0.69 6.24
C ASN A 74 -10.40 -0.54 7.27
N ARG A 75 -9.29 -1.26 7.13
CA ARG A 75 -8.10 -1.05 7.99
C ARG A 75 -7.01 -0.19 7.36
N VAL A 76 -7.24 0.32 6.15
CA VAL A 76 -6.35 1.27 5.48
C VAL A 76 -6.95 2.65 5.60
N ASN A 77 -6.31 3.50 6.38
CA ASN A 77 -6.80 4.84 6.70
C ASN A 77 -5.99 5.89 5.96
N HIS A 78 -6.71 6.84 5.37
CA HIS A 78 -6.09 8.02 4.81
C HIS A 78 -5.66 8.98 5.91
N ILE A 79 -4.42 9.46 5.87
CA ILE A 79 -3.87 10.48 6.76
C ILE A 79 -3.28 11.64 5.95
N SER A 80 -3.14 12.82 6.57
CA SER A 80 -2.43 13.92 5.92
C SER A 80 -0.96 13.55 5.68
N GLY A 81 -0.38 13.97 4.55
CA GLY A 81 1.05 13.82 4.27
C GLY A 81 1.96 14.45 5.33
N SER A 82 1.47 15.47 6.05
CA SER A 82 2.17 16.05 7.21
C SER A 82 2.33 15.09 8.39
N LEU A 83 1.53 14.02 8.45
CA LEU A 83 1.64 12.94 9.44
C LEU A 83 2.44 11.75 8.89
N ASN A 84 2.53 11.61 7.56
CA ASN A 84 3.24 10.51 6.89
C ASN A 84 4.70 10.84 6.53
N VAL A 85 5.32 11.81 7.21
CA VAL A 85 6.65 12.36 6.87
C VAL A 85 7.74 11.28 6.83
N LYS A 86 7.67 10.29 7.74
CA LYS A 86 8.68 9.23 7.81
C LYS A 86 8.61 8.27 6.62
N ALA A 87 7.41 7.85 6.22
CA ALA A 87 7.25 6.99 5.05
C ALA A 87 7.67 7.75 3.78
N HIS A 88 7.26 9.01 3.66
CA HIS A 88 7.67 9.88 2.55
C HIS A 88 9.20 10.01 2.45
N HIS A 89 9.88 10.25 3.58
CA HIS A 89 11.34 10.32 3.63
C HIS A 89 12.00 9.01 3.18
N LEU A 90 11.52 7.86 3.68
CA LEU A 90 12.05 6.55 3.31
C LEU A 90 11.85 6.23 1.82
N ALA A 91 10.68 6.57 1.26
CA ALA A 91 10.42 6.42 -0.17
C ALA A 91 11.42 7.24 -1.01
N ARG A 92 11.74 8.47 -0.60
CA ARG A 92 12.75 9.30 -1.26
C ARG A 92 14.18 8.77 -1.13
N LEU A 93 14.52 8.09 -0.04
CA LEU A 93 15.81 7.44 0.09
C LEU A 93 15.92 6.23 -0.85
N ALA A 94 14.86 5.42 -0.93
CA ALA A 94 14.83 4.25 -1.80
C ALA A 94 15.01 4.60 -3.29
N THR A 95 14.46 5.72 -3.75
CA THR A 95 14.66 6.16 -5.14
C THR A 95 16.11 6.57 -5.43
N ARG A 96 16.80 7.19 -4.47
CA ARG A 96 18.22 7.59 -4.61
C ARG A 96 19.16 6.39 -4.65
N ILE A 97 18.91 5.36 -3.84
CA ILE A 97 19.73 4.15 -3.81
C ILE A 97 19.66 3.40 -5.15
N ASN A 98 18.52 3.44 -5.83
CA ASN A 98 18.37 2.80 -7.14
C ASN A 98 18.98 3.62 -8.31
N SER A 99 19.51 4.83 -8.05
CA SER A 99 20.15 5.68 -9.07
C SER A 99 21.69 5.65 -9.04
N THR A 100 22.28 4.85 -8.14
CA THR A 100 23.73 4.67 -7.97
C THR A 100 24.11 3.24 -8.31
#